data_AF-A0A2J6T167-F1
#
_entry.id   AF-A0A2J6T167-F1
#
_cell.length_a   1.000
_cell.length_b   1.000
_cell.length_c   1.000
_cell.angle_alpha   90.00
_cell.angle_beta   90.00
_cell.angle_gamma   90.00
#
_symmetry.space_group_name_H-M   'P 1'
#
loop_
_entity.id
_entity.type
_entity.pdbx_description
1 polymer ?
#
loop_
_entity_poly.entity_id
_entity_poly.type
_entity_poly.pdbx_seq_one_letter_code
_entity_poly.pdbx_strand_id
1 'polypeptide(L)'
;MQDDAASIKKVISGVVDSGKEVVVVMSSYGGYPGTEATEGLGKVDLQKQGRRGGVVALVYVASWMPVVGKSIFTLQEEPEMLKNAGEYTYMPGGDFYKYLFPDLPEEEAKRYTAQLENHSTACWHGVLTYPGYKFIPTTCLIPDSDFIIATDIQKEQVAREEREGVKIAAHELKGVGHAPIITIPGKVAELLIDAAKVS
;
A
#
# COMPACT_ATOMS: atom_id res chain seq x y z
N MET A 1 8.12 -7.68 7.15
CA MET A 1 8.25 -7.16 5.78
C MET A 1 8.71 -8.23 4.80
N GLN A 2 9.96 -8.73 4.83
CA GLN A 2 10.43 -9.72 3.83
C GLN A 2 9.62 -11.02 3.87
N ASP A 3 9.28 -11.51 5.06
CA ASP A 3 8.42 -12.69 5.20
C ASP A 3 7.01 -12.44 4.66
N ASP A 4 6.45 -11.25 4.90
CA ASP A 4 5.15 -10.84 4.32
C ASP A 4 5.24 -10.78 2.80
N ALA A 5 6.30 -10.18 2.26
CA ALA A 5 6.54 -10.09 0.83
C ALA A 5 6.68 -11.49 0.20
N ALA A 6 7.40 -12.41 0.84
CA ALA A 6 7.52 -13.79 0.38
C ALA A 6 6.17 -14.52 0.37
N SER A 7 5.35 -14.32 1.42
CA SER A 7 4.01 -14.90 1.52
C SER A 7 3.07 -14.34 0.43
N ILE A 8 3.07 -13.02 0.22
CA ILE A 8 2.30 -12.35 -0.85
C ILE A 8 2.79 -12.82 -2.22
N LYS A 9 4.10 -12.87 -2.46
CA LYS A 9 4.71 -13.30 -3.73
C LYS A 9 4.30 -14.72 -4.09
N LYS A 10 4.21 -15.62 -3.10
CA LYS A 10 3.73 -16.99 -3.29
C LYS A 10 2.30 -17.03 -3.81
N VAL A 11 1.41 -16.20 -3.23
CA VAL A 11 0.01 -16.11 -3.68
C VAL A 11 -0.07 -15.55 -5.09
N ILE A 12 0.62 -14.44 -5.37
CA ILE A 12 0.62 -13.81 -6.70
C ILE A 12 1.16 -14.80 -7.75
N SER A 13 2.28 -15.46 -7.45
CA SER A 13 2.91 -16.42 -8.36
C SER A 13 1.97 -17.56 -8.71
N GLY A 14 1.24 -18.14 -7.74
CA GLY A 14 0.27 -19.19 -8.02
C GLY A 14 -0.85 -18.78 -8.98
N VAL A 15 -1.31 -17.51 -8.89
CA VAL A 15 -2.30 -16.97 -9.83
C VAL A 15 -1.67 -16.73 -11.21
N VAL A 16 -0.49 -16.12 -11.25
CA VAL A 16 0.25 -15.84 -12.49
C VAL A 16 0.62 -17.13 -13.24
N ASP A 17 1.04 -18.17 -12.54
CA ASP A 17 1.40 -19.47 -13.10
C ASP A 17 0.20 -20.18 -13.75
N SER A 18 -1.02 -19.85 -13.31
CA SER A 18 -2.26 -20.28 -13.99
C SER A 18 -2.57 -19.49 -15.27
N GLY A 19 -1.66 -18.61 -15.71
CA GLY A 19 -1.79 -17.78 -16.90
C GLY A 19 -2.69 -16.56 -16.72
N LYS A 20 -3.04 -16.21 -15.48
CA LYS A 20 -3.94 -15.09 -15.15
C LYS A 20 -3.19 -13.79 -14.92
N GLU A 21 -3.91 -12.71 -15.12
CA GLU A 21 -3.46 -11.36 -14.83
C GLU A 21 -3.89 -10.96 -13.42
N VAL A 22 -3.04 -10.19 -12.73
CA VAL A 22 -3.24 -9.81 -11.32
C VAL A 22 -3.10 -8.31 -11.15
N VAL A 23 -4.10 -7.70 -10.49
CA VAL A 23 -3.99 -6.36 -9.93
C VAL A 23 -3.62 -6.49 -8.45
N VAL A 24 -2.54 -5.84 -8.03
CA VAL A 24 -2.09 -5.86 -6.63
C VAL A 24 -2.56 -4.57 -5.96
N VAL A 25 -3.45 -4.70 -4.97
CA VAL A 25 -4.01 -3.57 -4.22
C VAL A 25 -3.37 -3.53 -2.84
N MET A 26 -2.78 -2.40 -2.50
CA MET A 26 -1.98 -2.20 -1.30
C MET A 26 -2.51 -1.01 -0.52
N SER A 27 -2.70 -1.17 0.79
CA SER A 27 -3.15 -0.10 1.66
C SER A 27 -2.21 0.08 2.84
N SER A 28 -1.97 1.33 3.22
CA SER A 28 -1.14 1.70 4.36
C SER A 28 0.25 1.02 4.31
N TYR A 29 0.62 0.28 5.35
CA TYR A 29 1.83 -0.54 5.40
C TYR A 29 1.98 -1.49 4.19
N GLY A 30 0.87 -2.01 3.66
CA GLY A 30 0.86 -3.01 2.59
C GLY A 30 1.62 -2.59 1.33
N GLY A 31 1.83 -1.29 1.12
CA GLY A 31 2.69 -0.78 0.05
C GLY A 31 4.12 -1.31 0.11
N TYR A 32 4.69 -1.56 1.30
CA TYR A 32 6.04 -2.12 1.42
C TYR A 32 6.11 -3.57 0.91
N PRO A 33 5.52 -4.55 1.61
CA PRO A 33 5.66 -5.95 1.21
C PRO A 33 4.94 -6.24 -0.11
N GLY A 34 3.88 -5.52 -0.45
CA GLY A 34 3.19 -5.67 -1.72
C GLY A 34 4.04 -5.22 -2.92
N THR A 35 4.78 -4.12 -2.79
CA THR A 35 5.71 -3.68 -3.85
C THR A 35 6.85 -4.69 -4.00
N GLU A 36 7.47 -5.07 -2.89
CA GLU A 36 8.58 -6.04 -2.87
C GLU A 36 8.18 -7.38 -3.51
N ALA A 37 6.97 -7.86 -3.20
CA ALA A 37 6.46 -9.13 -3.72
C ALA A 37 6.30 -9.19 -5.24
N THR A 38 6.27 -8.05 -5.93
CA THR A 38 6.04 -7.99 -7.39
C THR A 38 7.29 -8.30 -8.22
N GLU A 39 8.46 -8.45 -7.58
CA GLU A 39 9.73 -8.73 -8.24
C GLU A 39 9.65 -9.94 -9.18
N GLY A 40 9.89 -9.67 -10.47
CA GLY A 40 9.90 -10.69 -11.53
C GLY A 40 8.52 -11.20 -11.93
N LEU A 41 7.44 -10.60 -11.43
CA LEU A 41 6.07 -11.01 -11.71
C LEU A 41 5.31 -10.06 -12.65
N GLY A 42 5.91 -8.95 -13.09
CA GLY A 42 5.29 -8.04 -14.05
C GLY A 42 4.97 -8.71 -15.40
N LYS A 43 3.75 -8.48 -15.93
CA LYS A 43 3.29 -9.08 -17.20
C LYS A 43 4.25 -8.83 -18.36
N VAL A 44 4.75 -7.60 -18.50
CA VAL A 44 5.68 -7.23 -19.60
C VAL A 44 6.96 -8.07 -19.55
N ASP A 45 7.53 -8.30 -18.36
CA ASP A 45 8.77 -9.06 -18.22
C ASP A 45 8.55 -10.56 -18.40
N LEU A 46 7.42 -11.08 -17.93
CA LEU A 46 7.03 -12.47 -18.16
C LEU A 46 6.75 -12.76 -19.64
N GLN A 47 6.11 -11.82 -20.35
CA GLN A 47 5.86 -11.95 -21.79
C GLN A 47 7.17 -12.01 -22.60
N LYS A 48 8.18 -11.21 -22.26
CA LYS A 48 9.52 -11.30 -22.88
C LYS A 48 10.17 -12.68 -22.70
N GLN A 49 9.78 -13.41 -21.66
CA GLN A 49 10.23 -14.77 -21.37
C GLN A 49 9.32 -15.85 -21.99
N GLY A 50 8.33 -15.47 -22.80
CA GLY A 50 7.37 -16.41 -23.40
C GLY A 50 6.34 -16.96 -22.41
N ARG A 51 6.20 -16.36 -21.21
CA ARG A 51 5.23 -16.75 -20.20
C ARG A 51 3.94 -15.95 -20.32
N ARG A 52 2.82 -16.57 -19.95
CA ARG A 52 1.49 -15.93 -19.89
C ARG A 52 1.19 -15.44 -18.48
N GLY A 53 0.21 -14.54 -18.35
CA GLY A 53 -0.19 -13.94 -17.09
C GLY A 53 0.79 -12.86 -16.62
N GLY A 54 0.63 -12.45 -15.37
CA GLY A 54 1.52 -11.50 -14.70
C GLY A 54 0.76 -10.39 -13.97
N VAL A 55 1.51 -9.63 -13.18
CA VAL A 55 1.00 -8.43 -12.52
C VAL A 55 0.83 -7.34 -13.57
N VAL A 56 -0.39 -6.83 -13.66
CA VAL A 56 -0.83 -5.87 -14.67
C VAL A 56 -0.96 -4.45 -14.15
N ALA A 57 -1.27 -4.30 -12.86
CA ALA A 57 -1.39 -3.01 -12.22
C ALA A 57 -1.05 -3.09 -10.74
N LEU A 58 -0.47 -2.01 -10.22
CA LEU A 58 -0.32 -1.75 -8.80
C LEU A 58 -1.28 -0.63 -8.41
N VAL A 59 -2.04 -0.82 -7.33
CA VAL A 59 -2.89 0.23 -6.78
C VAL A 59 -2.54 0.47 -5.33
N TYR A 60 -2.08 1.69 -5.04
CA TYR A 60 -1.77 2.18 -3.70
C TYR A 60 -2.99 2.94 -3.18
N VAL A 61 -3.54 2.55 -2.02
CA VAL A 61 -4.74 3.16 -1.42
C VAL A 61 -4.39 3.65 -0.03
N ALA A 62 -4.27 4.97 0.15
CA ALA A 62 -3.82 5.56 1.42
C ALA A 62 -2.53 4.88 1.93
N SER A 63 -1.53 4.74 1.05
CA SER A 63 -0.43 3.79 1.22
C SER A 63 0.94 4.44 1.14
N TRP A 64 1.91 3.79 1.79
CA TRP A 64 3.31 4.06 1.53
C TRP A 64 3.68 3.64 0.11
N MET A 65 4.44 4.48 -0.59
CA MET A 65 5.15 4.14 -1.83
C MET A 65 6.65 4.15 -1.52
N PRO A 66 7.21 2.98 -1.19
CA PRO A 66 8.52 2.86 -0.56
C PRO A 66 9.68 3.26 -1.48
N VAL A 67 10.82 3.62 -0.90
CA VAL A 67 12.07 3.92 -1.63
C VAL A 67 13.04 2.75 -1.47
N VAL A 68 13.74 2.39 -2.54
CA VAL A 68 14.78 1.34 -2.50
C VAL A 68 15.83 1.67 -1.42
N GLY A 69 16.16 0.67 -0.60
CA GLY A 69 17.12 0.77 0.49
C GLY A 69 16.61 1.55 1.71
N LYS A 70 15.32 1.91 1.75
CA LYS A 70 14.70 2.64 2.86
C LYS A 70 13.58 1.81 3.49
N SER A 71 13.45 1.92 4.79
CA SER A 71 12.30 1.48 5.58
C SER A 71 11.44 2.68 6.00
N ILE A 72 10.27 2.43 6.59
CA ILE A 72 9.41 3.50 7.14
C ILE A 72 10.20 4.35 8.15
N PHE A 73 10.94 3.71 9.06
CA PHE A 73 11.75 4.42 10.06
C PHE A 73 13.04 5.08 9.55
N THR A 74 13.41 4.85 8.29
CA THR A 74 14.46 5.67 7.66
C THR A 74 13.90 6.92 6.98
N LEU A 75 12.59 6.95 6.70
CA LEU A 75 11.90 8.07 6.07
C LEU A 75 11.18 8.94 7.10
N GLN A 76 10.68 8.32 8.16
CA GLN A 76 10.16 8.96 9.36
C GLN A 76 11.07 8.60 10.52
N GLU A 77 11.43 9.56 11.38
CA GLU A 77 12.22 9.23 12.56
C GLU A 77 11.48 8.18 13.41
N GLU A 78 12.19 7.14 13.83
CA GLU A 78 11.63 6.11 14.69
C GLU A 78 11.12 6.73 16.00
N PRO A 79 9.81 6.64 16.29
CA PRO A 79 9.24 7.17 17.53
C PRO A 79 9.89 6.51 18.75
N GLU A 80 10.21 7.30 19.78
CA GLU A 80 10.86 6.79 21.01
C GLU A 80 10.08 5.66 21.69
N MET A 81 8.73 5.72 21.59
CA MET A 81 7.83 4.69 22.09
C MET A 81 7.97 3.34 21.38
N LEU A 82 8.50 3.31 20.16
CA LEU A 82 8.69 2.11 19.36
C LEU A 82 10.10 1.52 19.52
N LYS A 83 11.11 2.34 19.87
CA LYS A 83 12.47 1.87 20.17
C LYS A 83 12.52 0.86 21.32
N ASN A 84 11.57 0.98 22.26
CA ASN A 84 11.43 0.09 23.41
C ASN A 84 10.19 -0.82 23.30
N ALA A 85 9.54 -0.87 22.14
CA ALA A 85 8.42 -1.78 21.92
C ALA A 85 8.92 -3.23 21.86
N GLY A 86 8.07 -4.15 22.30
CA GLY A 86 8.33 -5.59 22.14
C GLY A 86 8.14 -6.04 20.69
N GLU A 87 7.85 -7.33 20.50
CA GLU A 87 7.62 -7.91 19.16
C GLU A 87 6.46 -7.26 18.41
N TYR A 88 5.53 -6.63 19.13
CA TYR A 88 4.34 -6.01 18.57
C TYR A 88 4.19 -4.55 19.00
N THR A 89 3.62 -3.79 18.07
CA THR A 89 3.05 -2.45 18.28
C THR A 89 1.55 -2.57 18.47
N TYR A 90 1.01 -1.70 19.32
CA TYR A 90 -0.38 -1.73 19.73
C TYR A 90 -1.08 -0.47 19.27
N MET A 91 -2.33 -0.61 18.88
CA MET A 91 -3.16 0.54 18.53
C MET A 91 -3.28 1.46 19.76
N PRO A 92 -3.02 2.78 19.63
CA PRO A 92 -3.28 3.70 20.72
C PRO A 92 -4.76 3.64 21.09
N GLY A 93 -5.05 3.50 22.39
CA GLY A 93 -6.43 3.54 22.88
C GLY A 93 -7.04 4.94 22.80
N GLY A 94 -8.25 5.09 23.35
CA GLY A 94 -8.92 6.40 23.41
C GLY A 94 -9.43 6.86 22.05
N ASP A 95 -9.08 8.08 21.66
CA ASP A 95 -9.63 8.76 20.48
C ASP A 95 -8.91 8.45 19.17
N PHE A 96 -8.05 7.43 19.12
CA PHE A 96 -7.28 7.09 17.92
C PHE A 96 -8.16 6.78 16.69
N TYR A 97 -9.37 6.25 16.92
CA TYR A 97 -10.35 6.00 15.85
C TYR A 97 -10.67 7.25 15.03
N LYS A 98 -10.56 8.45 15.61
CA LYS A 98 -10.81 9.73 14.91
C LYS A 98 -9.75 10.03 13.86
N TYR A 99 -8.54 9.50 14.00
CA TYR A 99 -7.44 9.67 13.04
C TYR A 99 -7.52 8.64 11.92
N LEU A 100 -7.92 7.41 12.26
CA LEU A 100 -8.00 6.31 11.31
C LEU A 100 -9.26 6.38 10.44
N PHE A 101 -10.38 6.80 11.03
CA PHE A 101 -11.70 6.87 10.39
C PHE A 101 -12.37 8.23 10.64
N PRO A 102 -11.74 9.36 10.26
CA PRO A 102 -12.30 10.70 10.47
C PRO A 102 -13.63 10.93 9.73
N ASP A 103 -13.88 10.14 8.68
CA ASP A 103 -14.99 10.20 7.75
C ASP A 103 -16.14 9.23 8.09
N LEU A 104 -16.07 8.53 9.23
CA LEU A 104 -17.15 7.68 9.73
C LEU A 104 -17.85 8.27 10.97
N PRO A 105 -19.13 7.92 11.20
CA PRO A 105 -19.76 8.15 12.49
C PRO A 105 -18.96 7.49 13.63
N GLU A 106 -18.91 8.15 14.79
CA GLU A 106 -18.08 7.74 15.93
C GLU A 106 -18.26 6.26 16.33
N GLU A 107 -19.51 5.79 16.40
CA GLU A 107 -19.81 4.41 16.77
C GLU A 107 -19.28 3.40 15.74
N GLU A 108 -19.31 3.75 14.46
CA GLU A 108 -18.79 2.88 13.41
C GLU A 108 -17.25 2.91 13.37
N ALA A 109 -16.65 4.09 13.54
CA ALA A 109 -15.20 4.25 13.66
C ALA A 109 -14.66 3.40 14.81
N LYS A 110 -15.27 3.49 16.00
CA LYS A 110 -14.90 2.65 17.16
C LYS A 110 -15.08 1.16 16.87
N ARG A 111 -16.18 0.77 16.21
CA ARG A 111 -16.44 -0.64 15.83
C ARG A 111 -15.36 -1.20 14.92
N TYR A 112 -14.87 -0.44 13.94
CA TYR A 112 -13.78 -0.90 13.08
C TYR A 112 -12.43 -0.88 13.82
N THR A 113 -12.15 0.15 14.61
CA THR A 113 -10.92 0.20 15.42
C THR A 113 -10.82 -0.97 16.39
N ALA A 114 -11.93 -1.42 16.97
CA ALA A 114 -11.97 -2.58 17.87
C ALA A 114 -11.66 -3.93 17.18
N GLN A 115 -11.67 -3.99 15.85
CA GLN A 115 -11.32 -5.20 15.08
C GLN A 115 -9.84 -5.23 14.65
N LEU A 116 -9.08 -4.16 14.93
CA LEU A 116 -7.68 -4.10 14.57
C LEU A 116 -6.85 -4.98 15.50
N GLU A 117 -5.93 -5.72 14.92
CA GLU A 117 -4.96 -6.53 15.65
C GLU A 117 -3.64 -5.78 15.85
N ASN A 118 -2.79 -6.35 16.70
CA ASN A 118 -1.45 -5.81 16.94
C ASN A 118 -0.57 -5.97 15.70
N HIS A 119 0.31 -5.02 15.45
CA HIS A 119 1.16 -5.01 14.26
C HIS A 119 2.61 -5.30 14.63
N SER A 120 3.28 -6.22 13.92
CA SER A 120 4.67 -6.58 14.22
C SER A 120 5.61 -5.37 14.16
N THR A 121 6.44 -5.17 15.19
CA THR A 121 7.41 -4.06 15.24
C THR A 121 8.48 -4.22 14.16
N ALA A 122 8.86 -5.45 13.81
CA ALA A 122 9.87 -5.72 12.79
C ALA A 122 9.47 -5.22 11.39
N CYS A 123 8.17 -5.08 11.13
CA CYS A 123 7.65 -4.60 9.84
C CYS A 123 8.16 -3.21 9.47
N TRP A 124 8.39 -2.33 10.45
CA TRP A 124 8.79 -0.94 10.24
C TRP A 124 10.25 -0.76 9.80
N HIS A 125 11.09 -1.78 10.03
CA HIS A 125 12.52 -1.78 9.68
C HIS A 125 12.81 -2.42 8.32
N GLY A 126 11.82 -3.06 7.70
CA GLY A 126 11.98 -3.71 6.40
C GLY A 126 12.33 -2.71 5.30
N VAL A 127 13.41 -2.97 4.57
CA VAL A 127 13.86 -2.15 3.44
C VAL A 127 13.36 -2.70 2.10
N LEU A 128 12.89 -1.83 1.22
CA LEU A 128 12.54 -2.22 -0.15
C LEU A 128 13.80 -2.51 -0.96
N THR A 129 13.78 -3.58 -1.76
CA THR A 129 14.85 -3.89 -2.72
C THR A 129 14.37 -3.81 -4.17
N TYR A 130 13.08 -4.06 -4.42
CA TYR A 130 12.51 -4.02 -5.77
C TYR A 130 11.39 -2.98 -5.90
N PRO A 131 11.58 -1.91 -6.70
CA PRO A 131 10.58 -0.86 -6.89
C PRO A 131 9.62 -1.22 -8.04
N GLY A 132 8.68 -2.14 -7.81
CA GLY A 132 7.75 -2.63 -8.85
C GLY A 132 6.98 -1.54 -9.60
N TYR A 133 6.71 -0.41 -8.95
CA TYR A 133 6.05 0.75 -9.55
C TYR A 133 6.85 1.39 -10.70
N LYS A 134 8.15 1.10 -10.86
CA LYS A 134 8.95 1.54 -12.01
C LYS A 134 8.68 0.73 -13.29
N PHE A 135 8.11 -0.46 -13.16
CA PHE A 135 7.97 -1.43 -14.25
C PHE A 135 6.52 -1.82 -14.55
N ILE A 136 5.62 -1.62 -13.58
CA ILE A 136 4.22 -2.01 -13.65
C ILE A 136 3.35 -0.75 -13.61
N PRO A 137 2.32 -0.64 -14.47
CA PRO A 137 1.35 0.45 -14.41
C PRO A 137 0.85 0.69 -12.99
N THR A 138 0.90 1.92 -12.52
CA THR A 138 0.68 2.26 -11.11
C THR A 138 -0.37 3.35 -10.96
N THR A 139 -1.31 3.12 -10.04
CA THR A 139 -2.35 4.06 -9.63
C THR A 139 -2.23 4.33 -8.14
N CYS A 140 -2.37 5.59 -7.72
CA CYS A 140 -2.39 6.00 -6.33
C CYS A 140 -3.73 6.67 -6.00
N LEU A 141 -4.42 6.17 -4.98
CA LEU A 141 -5.63 6.76 -4.42
C LEU A 141 -5.25 7.44 -3.10
N ILE A 142 -5.25 8.77 -3.12
CA ILE A 142 -4.72 9.63 -2.06
C ILE A 142 -5.89 10.31 -1.35
N PRO A 143 -6.25 9.90 -0.12
CA PRO A 143 -7.27 10.61 0.65
C PRO A 143 -6.78 12.00 1.02
N ASP A 144 -7.67 13.00 0.99
CA ASP A 144 -7.32 14.37 1.34
C ASP A 144 -7.39 14.69 2.84
N SER A 145 -8.00 13.78 3.62
CA SER A 145 -8.21 13.90 5.06
C SER A 145 -7.53 12.75 5.83
N ASP A 146 -6.40 12.26 5.32
CA ASP A 146 -5.61 11.21 5.95
C ASP A 146 -4.70 11.78 7.05
N PHE A 147 -4.94 11.36 8.30
CA PHE A 147 -4.14 11.77 9.46
C PHE A 147 -3.09 10.74 9.89
N ILE A 148 -3.03 9.58 9.24
CA ILE A 148 -2.05 8.52 9.53
C ILE A 148 -0.85 8.68 8.60
N ILE A 149 -1.11 8.82 7.30
CA ILE A 149 -0.10 9.19 6.31
C ILE A 149 -0.59 10.50 5.69
N ALA A 150 -0.10 11.63 6.19
CA ALA A 150 -0.56 12.94 5.76
C ALA A 150 -0.62 13.08 4.23
N THR A 151 -1.70 13.67 3.71
CA THR A 151 -1.96 13.85 2.28
C THR A 151 -0.73 14.39 1.51
N ASP A 152 -0.03 15.36 2.08
CA ASP A 152 1.15 15.96 1.46
C ASP A 152 2.34 14.98 1.39
N ILE A 153 2.50 14.10 2.38
CA ILE A 153 3.48 13.01 2.32
C ILE A 153 3.12 12.08 1.16
N GLN A 154 1.85 11.71 1.02
CA GLN A 154 1.42 10.83 -0.08
C GLN A 154 1.68 11.45 -1.45
N LYS A 155 1.34 12.74 -1.62
CA LYS A 155 1.61 13.50 -2.85
C LYS A 155 3.11 13.62 -3.14
N GLU A 156 3.93 13.87 -2.13
CA GLU A 156 5.38 13.98 -2.30
C GLU A 156 6.01 12.63 -2.69
N GLN A 157 5.52 11.50 -2.14
CA GLN A 157 5.98 10.18 -2.59
C GLN A 157 5.74 9.96 -4.08
N VAL A 158 4.57 10.36 -4.60
CA VAL A 158 4.25 10.28 -6.03
C VAL A 158 5.14 11.22 -6.83
N ALA A 159 5.20 12.50 -6.44
CA ALA A 159 5.98 13.51 -7.14
C ALA A 159 7.47 13.15 -7.21
N ARG A 160 8.02 12.51 -6.17
CA ARG A 160 9.38 11.98 -6.14
C ARG A 160 9.64 11.01 -7.29
N GLU A 161 8.78 10.02 -7.47
CA GLU A 161 8.95 9.00 -8.51
C GLU A 161 8.66 9.56 -9.91
N GLU A 162 7.71 10.49 -10.03
CA GLU A 162 7.44 11.19 -11.30
C GLU A 162 8.65 12.02 -11.76
N ARG A 163 9.40 12.64 -10.83
CA ARG A 163 10.66 13.33 -11.15
C ARG A 163 11.73 12.37 -11.69
N GLU A 164 11.65 11.08 -11.38
CA GLU A 164 12.50 10.02 -11.94
C GLU A 164 11.92 9.40 -13.23
N GLY A 165 10.82 9.94 -13.76
CA GLY A 165 10.19 9.51 -15.00
C GLY A 165 9.18 8.37 -14.86
N VAL A 166 8.83 7.98 -13.63
CA VAL A 166 7.77 6.98 -13.38
C VAL A 166 6.41 7.61 -13.69
N LYS A 167 5.58 6.94 -14.48
CA LYS A 167 4.22 7.41 -14.77
C LYS A 167 3.25 6.85 -13.73
N ILE A 168 2.64 7.71 -12.93
CA ILE A 168 1.71 7.32 -11.88
C ILE A 168 0.36 8.01 -12.12
N ALA A 169 -0.73 7.23 -12.10
CA ALA A 169 -2.08 7.79 -12.12
C ALA A 169 -2.52 8.13 -10.69
N ALA A 170 -2.38 9.38 -10.27
CA ALA A 170 -2.78 9.83 -8.93
C ALA A 170 -4.21 10.39 -8.91
N HIS A 171 -5.02 9.92 -7.96
CA HIS A 171 -6.41 10.34 -7.75
C HIS A 171 -6.58 10.79 -6.30
N GLU A 172 -6.94 12.04 -6.10
CA GLU A 172 -7.28 12.55 -4.77
C GLU A 172 -8.73 12.19 -4.41
N LEU A 173 -8.94 11.66 -3.20
CA LEU A 173 -10.25 11.28 -2.68
C LEU A 173 -10.71 12.35 -1.68
N LYS A 174 -11.74 13.10 -2.06
CA LYS A 174 -12.24 14.25 -1.30
C LYS A 174 -13.08 13.84 -0.09
N GLY A 175 -12.75 14.37 1.08
CA GLY A 175 -13.46 14.10 2.34
C GLY A 175 -13.27 12.68 2.86
N VAL A 176 -12.16 12.02 2.50
CA VAL A 176 -11.90 10.61 2.82
C VAL A 176 -10.67 10.51 3.73
N GLY A 177 -10.76 9.64 4.73
CA GLY A 177 -9.71 9.36 5.69
C GLY A 177 -8.75 8.24 5.26
N HIS A 178 -8.03 7.67 6.23
CA HIS A 178 -6.96 6.69 5.98
C HIS A 178 -7.44 5.34 5.43
N ALA A 179 -8.74 5.01 5.59
CA ALA A 179 -9.27 3.70 5.22
C ALA A 179 -10.34 3.75 4.10
N PRO A 180 -10.04 4.24 2.88
CA PRO A 180 -11.02 4.31 1.78
C PRO A 180 -11.66 2.95 1.43
N ILE A 181 -10.91 1.85 1.62
CA ILE A 181 -11.40 0.48 1.39
C ILE A 181 -12.62 0.17 2.29
N ILE A 182 -12.70 0.82 3.45
CA ILE A 182 -13.80 0.65 4.41
C ILE A 182 -14.85 1.74 4.21
N THR A 183 -14.44 3.00 4.03
CA THR A 183 -15.36 4.14 4.08
C THR A 183 -16.07 4.43 2.76
N ILE A 184 -15.42 4.14 1.62
CA ILE A 184 -15.98 4.34 0.28
C ILE A 184 -15.72 3.13 -0.65
N PRO A 185 -16.07 1.90 -0.24
CA PRO A 185 -15.68 0.66 -0.94
C PRO A 185 -16.16 0.61 -2.40
N GLY A 186 -17.35 1.14 -2.68
CA GLY A 186 -17.88 1.21 -4.05
C GLY A 186 -17.01 2.07 -4.97
N LYS A 187 -16.54 3.22 -4.48
CA LYS A 187 -15.68 4.11 -5.27
C LYS A 187 -14.29 3.53 -5.48
N VAL A 188 -13.73 2.89 -4.44
CA VAL A 188 -12.46 2.15 -4.58
C VAL A 188 -12.61 1.05 -5.62
N ALA A 189 -13.67 0.25 -5.58
CA ALA A 189 -13.91 -0.82 -6.55
C ALA A 189 -13.96 -0.31 -8.01
N GLU A 190 -14.64 0.81 -8.27
CA GLU A 190 -14.63 1.46 -9.60
C GLU A 190 -13.21 1.78 -10.07
N LEU A 191 -12.41 2.42 -9.20
CA LEU A 191 -11.04 2.82 -9.53
C LEU A 191 -10.11 1.62 -9.73
N LEU A 192 -10.32 0.53 -8.99
CA LEU A 192 -9.61 -0.73 -9.21
C LEU A 192 -9.94 -1.35 -10.58
N ILE A 193 -11.22 -1.34 -10.97
CA ILE A 193 -11.66 -1.83 -12.28
C ILE A 193 -11.06 -0.97 -13.39
N ASP A 194 -10.97 0.34 -13.20
CA ASP A 194 -10.36 1.22 -14.19
C ASP A 194 -8.85 1.03 -14.28
N ALA A 195 -8.14 0.87 -13.16
CA ALA A 195 -6.71 0.55 -13.14
C ALA A 195 -6.41 -0.77 -13.89
N ALA A 196 -7.31 -1.76 -13.80
CA ALA A 196 -7.17 -3.03 -14.50
C ALA A 196 -7.28 -2.92 -16.03
N LYS A 197 -7.80 -1.81 -16.58
CA LYS A 197 -7.95 -1.60 -18.03
C LYS A 197 -6.72 -0.95 -18.68
N VAL A 198 -5.78 -0.46 -17.89
CA VAL A 198 -4.61 0.31 -18.37
C VAL A 198 -3.44 -0.61 -18.83
N SER A 199 -3.63 -1.93 -18.79
CA SER A 199 -2.57 -2.96 -18.92
C SER A 199 -2.63 -3.89 -20.13
#